data_AF-A0A958EV04-F1
#
_entry.id   AF-A0A958EV04-F1
#
_cell.length_a   1.000
_cell.length_b   1.000
_cell.length_c   1.000
_cell.angle_alpha   90.00
_cell.angle_beta   90.00
_cell.angle_gamma   90.00
#
_symmetry.space_group_name_H-M   'P 1'
#
loop_
_entity.id
_entity.type
_entity.pdbx_description
1 polymer ?
#
loop_
_entity_poly.entity_id
_entity_poly.type
_entity_poly.pdbx_seq_one_letter_code
_entity_poly.pdbx_strand_id
1 'polypeptide(L)'
;MPSLPNQRQIKHALIAAAKAHHEFETNYLAGIRHEQWAYWYAAFVLGNLGNFLSPSKLTQILENVTDSENWFKSAAEQISEILVNQ
;
A
#
# COMPACT_ATOMS: atom_id res chain seq x y z
N MET A 1 -11.74 16.46 11.49
CA MET A 1 -11.29 15.70 10.30
C MET A 1 -9.99 15.01 10.67
N PRO A 2 -9.84 13.69 10.54
CA PRO A 2 -8.52 13.07 10.64
C PRO A 2 -7.61 13.71 9.58
N SER A 3 -6.39 14.09 9.96
CA SER A 3 -5.41 14.66 9.04
C SER A 3 -5.00 13.61 8.01
N LEU A 4 -4.85 14.01 6.74
CA LEU A 4 -4.31 13.13 5.71
C LEU A 4 -2.93 12.59 6.13
N PRO A 5 -2.64 11.29 5.87
CA PRO A 5 -1.34 10.73 6.21
C PRO A 5 -0.25 11.35 5.33
N ASN A 6 0.91 11.61 5.91
CA ASN A 6 2.07 12.07 5.15
C ASN A 6 2.81 10.90 4.46
N GLN A 7 3.69 11.22 3.51
CA GLN A 7 4.47 10.25 2.73
C GLN A 7 5.21 9.24 3.60
N ARG A 8 5.76 9.66 4.75
CA ARG A 8 6.47 8.76 5.67
C ARG A 8 5.52 7.75 6.30
N GLN A 9 4.34 8.17 6.72
CA GLN A 9 3.30 7.28 7.26
C GLN A 9 2.83 6.27 6.20
N ILE A 10 2.59 6.73 4.97
CA ILE A 10 2.19 5.87 3.85
C ILE A 10 3.27 4.82 3.56
N LYS A 11 4.54 5.24 3.43
CA LYS A 11 5.67 4.34 3.20
C LYS A 11 5.79 3.27 4.29
N HIS A 12 5.69 3.69 5.57
CA HIS A 12 5.75 2.75 6.69
C HIS A 12 4.59 1.75 6.67
N ALA A 13 3.37 2.19 6.35
CA ALA A 13 2.22 1.31 6.24
C ALA A 13 2.36 0.31 5.07
N LEU A 14 2.92 0.72 3.93
CA LEU A 14 3.20 -0.18 2.81
C LEU A 14 4.26 -1.24 3.15
N ILE A 15 5.32 -0.88 3.86
CA ILE A 15 6.34 -1.83 4.33
C ILE A 15 5.71 -2.83 5.33
N ALA A 16 4.86 -2.34 6.24
CA ALA A 16 4.14 -3.19 7.18
C ALA A 16 3.17 -4.14 6.45
N ALA A 17 2.45 -3.65 5.43
CA ALA A 17 1.58 -4.46 4.59
C ALA A 17 2.36 -5.58 3.88
N ALA A 18 3.54 -5.26 3.34
CA ALA A 18 4.40 -6.25 2.69
C ALA A 18 4.87 -7.35 3.64
N LYS A 19 5.28 -6.97 4.85
CA LYS A 19 5.68 -7.93 5.88
C LYS A 19 4.53 -8.84 6.28
N ALA A 20 3.34 -8.26 6.55
CA ALA A 20 2.16 -9.02 6.94
C ALA A 20 1.65 -9.93 5.81
N HIS A 21 1.73 -9.46 4.55
CA HIS A 21 1.36 -10.24 3.38
C HIS A 21 2.31 -11.41 3.14
N HIS A 22 3.62 -11.21 3.29
CA HIS A 22 4.61 -12.29 3.21
C HIS A 22 4.40 -13.35 4.31
N GLU A 23 4.04 -12.92 5.52
CA GLU A 23 3.68 -13.84 6.62
C GLU A 23 2.42 -14.66 6.26
N PHE A 24 1.40 -14.02 5.68
CA PHE A 24 0.20 -14.71 5.19
C PHE A 24 0.52 -15.71 4.08
N GLU A 25 1.32 -15.32 3.08
CA GLU A 25 1.76 -16.24 2.02
C GLU A 25 2.48 -17.45 2.60
N THR A 26 3.40 -17.22 3.55
CA THR A 26 4.20 -18.28 4.17
C THR A 26 3.35 -19.23 5.00
N ASN A 27 2.51 -18.69 5.88
CA ASN A 27 1.83 -19.47 6.92
C ASN A 27 0.47 -20.01 6.47
N TYR A 28 -0.23 -19.32 5.58
CA TYR A 28 -1.58 -19.69 5.14
C TYR A 28 -1.59 -20.25 3.72
N LEU A 29 -0.80 -19.67 2.80
CA LEU A 29 -0.71 -20.15 1.41
C LEU A 29 0.44 -21.14 1.19
N ALA A 30 1.08 -21.64 2.25
CA ALA A 30 2.21 -22.56 2.18
C ALA A 30 3.37 -22.06 1.27
N GLY A 31 3.65 -20.75 1.31
CA GLY A 31 4.68 -20.09 0.52
C GLY A 31 4.28 -19.75 -0.92
N ILE A 32 3.04 -20.02 -1.33
CA ILE A 32 2.54 -19.66 -2.65
C ILE A 32 2.28 -18.16 -2.71
N ARG A 33 2.82 -17.51 -3.75
CA ARG A 33 2.60 -16.08 -4.00
C ARG A 33 1.13 -15.81 -4.25
N HIS A 34 0.60 -14.80 -3.59
CA HIS A 34 -0.75 -14.30 -3.81
C HIS A 34 -0.76 -13.27 -4.94
N GLU A 35 -1.47 -13.55 -6.04
CA GLU A 35 -1.52 -12.66 -7.21
C GLU A 35 -2.20 -11.33 -6.91
N GLN A 36 -3.17 -11.31 -5.98
CA GLN A 36 -3.92 -10.12 -5.59
C GLN A 36 -3.23 -9.32 -4.46
N TRP A 37 -1.90 -9.23 -4.49
CA TRP A 37 -1.11 -8.53 -3.48
C TRP A 37 -1.49 -7.04 -3.35
N ALA A 38 -1.81 -6.37 -4.45
CA ALA A 38 -2.15 -4.94 -4.44
C ALA A 38 -3.44 -4.64 -3.67
N TYR A 39 -4.45 -5.49 -3.83
CA TYR A 39 -5.71 -5.43 -3.08
C TYR A 39 -5.48 -5.59 -1.58
N TRP A 40 -4.63 -6.55 -1.22
CA TRP A 40 -4.24 -6.81 0.17
C TRP A 40 -3.56 -5.60 0.78
N TYR A 41 -2.61 -4.99 0.06
CA TYR A 41 -1.88 -3.81 0.54
C TYR A 41 -2.81 -2.61 0.69
N ALA A 42 -3.69 -2.38 -0.29
CA ALA A 42 -4.65 -1.28 -0.22
C ALA A 42 -5.57 -1.41 1.01
N ALA A 43 -6.12 -2.61 1.24
CA ALA A 43 -6.95 -2.87 2.42
C ALA A 43 -6.19 -2.68 3.73
N PHE A 44 -4.96 -3.22 3.82
CA PHE A 44 -4.12 -3.07 5.02
C PHE A 44 -3.80 -1.60 5.32
N VAL A 45 -3.37 -0.84 4.31
CA VAL A 45 -3.00 0.57 4.46
C VAL A 45 -4.20 1.42 4.89
N LEU A 46 -5.37 1.24 4.24
CA LEU A 46 -6.59 1.97 4.60
C LEU A 46 -7.09 1.60 6.00
N GLY A 47 -6.98 0.33 6.40
CA GLY A 47 -7.29 -0.11 7.76
C GLY A 47 -6.39 0.52 8.83
N ASN A 48 -5.12 0.77 8.51
CA ASN A 48 -4.14 1.33 9.45
C ASN A 48 -4.17 2.86 9.51
N LEU A 49 -4.34 3.53 8.36
CA LEU A 49 -4.22 4.99 8.26
C LEU A 49 -5.57 5.71 8.06
N GLY A 50 -6.66 4.96 7.97
CA GLY A 50 -8.00 5.46 7.69
C GLY A 50 -8.30 5.58 6.18
N ASN A 51 -9.55 5.91 5.87
CA ASN A 51 -10.04 5.98 4.50
C ASN A 51 -9.67 7.32 3.82
N PHE A 52 -8.40 7.50 3.47
CA PHE A 52 -7.89 8.73 2.80
C PHE A 52 -7.95 8.67 1.26
N LEU A 53 -8.17 7.49 0.68
CA LEU A 53 -8.40 7.25 -0.74
C LEU A 53 -9.44 6.15 -0.91
N SER A 54 -10.09 6.09 -2.08
CA SER A 54 -10.92 4.93 -2.40
C SER A 54 -10.04 3.67 -2.58
N PRO A 55 -10.52 2.48 -2.15
CA PRO A 55 -9.75 1.24 -2.31
C PRO A 55 -9.34 0.95 -3.76
N SER A 56 -10.23 1.23 -4.72
CA SER A 56 -9.96 1.03 -6.15
C SER A 56 -8.85 1.95 -6.65
N LYS A 57 -8.84 3.23 -6.24
CA LYS A 57 -7.81 4.17 -6.65
C LYS A 57 -6.46 3.81 -6.04
N LEU A 58 -6.43 3.46 -4.76
CA LEU A 58 -5.20 3.04 -4.10
C LEU A 58 -4.63 1.79 -4.76
N THR A 59 -5.46 0.76 -5.00
CA THR A 59 -5.04 -0.47 -5.70
C THR A 59 -4.44 -0.16 -7.07
N GLN A 60 -5.13 0.66 -7.88
CA GLN A 60 -4.62 1.08 -9.19
C GLN A 60 -3.25 1.77 -9.09
N ILE A 61 -3.04 2.64 -8.11
CA ILE A 61 -1.74 3.31 -7.93
C ILE A 61 -0.66 2.26 -7.66
N LEU A 62 -0.89 1.36 -6.71
CA LEU A 62 0.08 0.34 -6.32
C LEU A 62 0.48 -0.57 -7.49
N GLU A 63 -0.49 -1.00 -8.31
CA GLU A 63 -0.21 -1.84 -9.49
C GLU A 63 0.63 -1.14 -10.57
N ASN A 64 0.55 0.19 -10.65
CA ASN A 64 1.23 0.98 -11.68
C ASN A 64 2.62 1.49 -11.26
N VAL A 65 3.09 1.20 -10.05
CA VAL A 65 4.44 1.59 -9.61
C VAL A 65 5.48 0.70 -10.32
N THR A 66 6.28 1.31 -11.19
CA THR A 66 7.26 0.61 -12.04
C THR A 66 8.68 0.53 -11.47
N ASP A 67 9.01 1.40 -10.52
CA ASP A 67 10.33 1.44 -9.88
C ASP A 67 10.46 0.29 -8.88
N SER A 68 11.00 -0.84 -9.32
CA SER A 68 11.13 -2.05 -8.50
C SER A 68 12.18 -1.91 -7.39
N GLU A 69 13.24 -1.14 -7.62
CA GLU A 69 14.33 -0.96 -6.64
C GLU A 69 13.89 -0.11 -5.45
N ASN A 70 13.10 0.93 -5.70
CA ASN A 70 12.62 1.86 -4.67
C ASN A 70 11.10 1.83 -4.51
N TRP A 71 10.47 0.69 -4.81
CA TRP A 71 9.02 0.55 -4.92
C TRP A 71 8.22 1.22 -3.80
N PHE A 72 8.58 0.98 -2.53
CA PHE A 72 7.87 1.57 -1.38
C PHE A 72 7.98 3.09 -1.31
N LYS A 73 9.14 3.64 -1.72
CA LYS A 73 9.35 5.08 -1.77
C LYS A 73 8.50 5.68 -2.89
N SER A 74 8.61 5.13 -4.10
CA SER A 74 7.94 5.64 -5.29
C SER A 74 6.41 5.51 -5.18
N ALA A 75 5.91 4.41 -4.60
CA ALA A 75 4.50 4.23 -4.27
C ALA A 75 4.00 5.31 -3.29
N ALA A 76 4.75 5.56 -2.21
CA ALA A 76 4.36 6.55 -1.21
C ALA A 76 4.39 7.98 -1.78
N GLU A 77 5.33 8.29 -2.68
CA GLU A 77 5.41 9.57 -3.40
C GLU A 77 4.16 9.78 -4.26
N GLN A 78 3.83 8.83 -5.14
CA GLN A 78 2.65 8.93 -6.01
C GLN A 78 1.34 9.09 -5.22
N ILE A 79 1.17 8.32 -4.12
CA ILE A 79 -0.01 8.44 -3.26
C ILE A 79 -0.06 9.85 -2.63
N SER A 80 1.07 10.35 -2.12
CA SER A 80 1.14 11.65 -1.46
C SER A 80 0.87 12.80 -2.42
N GLU A 81 1.39 12.73 -3.65
CA GLU A 81 1.12 13.71 -4.71
C GLU A 81 -0.38 13.76 -5.04
N ILE A 82 -1.05 12.61 -5.12
CA ILE A 82 -2.50 12.56 -5.35
C ILE A 82 -3.29 13.15 -4.18
N LEU A 83 -2.81 13.00 -2.94
CA LEU A 83 -3.45 13.59 -1.76
C LEU A 83 -3.33 15.12 -1.73
N VAL A 84 -2.23 15.67 -2.24
CA VAL A 84 -2.00 17.13 -2.29
C VAL A 84 -2.82 17.80 -3.40
N ASN A 85 -3.11 17.08 -4.49
CA ASN A 85 -3.81 17.60 -5.66
C ASN A 85 -5.34 17.37 -5.65
N GLN A 86 -5.92 17.01 -4.49
CA GLN A 86 -7.35 16.78 -4.30
C GLN A 86 -8.14 18.04 -3.92
#